data_AF-A0A0G2J559-F1
#
_entry.id   AF-A0A0G2J559-F1
#
_cell.length_a   1.000
_cell.length_b   1.000
_cell.length_c   1.000
_cell.angle_alpha   90.00
_cell.angle_beta   90.00
_cell.angle_gamma   90.00
#
_symmetry.space_group_name_H-M   'P 1'
#
loop_
_entity.id
_entity.type
_entity.pdbx_description
1 polymer ?
#
loop_
_entity_poly.entity_id
_entity_poly.type
_entity_poly.pdbx_seq_one_letter_code
_entity_poly.pdbx_strand_id
1 'polypeptide(L)'
;MADRDTKMPPPDLPPSRRRLSRPTQRPDLAESSSSRSFGMSASSSQSDYPKSDAFSRATKLEVKRLAGDQCWACNTSTTQVCHVFGKEDPQIPLWYDANLINFDLISVDNGIALCPTCHAEFDQMADPGFVLLPSDLQYFIDVELDERQARKLALKNGKDVHRKVPTAEEYKIHQSNNGKVSADASGGLYRPIFLKNYLLGGRLPSHILDTLSTPKQWHGAPVATLRRGILVLGGARVQSLDAETRSQLELLRDLYFLDDEESSPAVHSRQAYLVAQQGQKRLLDDEQGGRNNLSKFSNPATESGNKGADEDITSRQCSPSALNAPRRWTLGPGLTADEAVLRYAPLLSHK
;
A
#
# COMPACT_ATOMS: atom_id res chain seq x y z
N MET A 1 63.81 29.20 -22.79
CA MET A 1 64.36 29.51 -24.12
C MET A 1 63.70 28.58 -25.12
N ALA A 2 62.95 29.15 -26.09
CA ALA A 2 62.39 28.58 -27.33
C ALA A 2 61.56 27.28 -27.18
N ASP A 3 60.23 27.24 -27.26
CA ASP A 3 59.29 27.76 -28.26
C ASP A 3 59.42 27.10 -29.65
N ARG A 4 58.43 26.26 -30.01
CA ARG A 4 57.96 26.04 -31.39
C ARG A 4 56.66 25.22 -31.43
N ASP A 5 55.59 25.96 -31.67
CA ASP A 5 54.30 25.55 -32.20
C ASP A 5 54.39 24.61 -33.42
N THR A 6 53.47 23.65 -33.51
CA THR A 6 53.02 23.13 -34.81
C THR A 6 51.51 22.90 -34.79
N LYS A 7 50.83 23.70 -35.61
CA LYS A 7 49.39 23.86 -35.77
C LYS A 7 48.90 22.82 -36.80
N MET A 8 47.89 22.01 -36.45
CA MET A 8 47.17 21.16 -37.42
C MET A 8 45.76 21.70 -37.71
N PRO A 9 45.27 21.60 -38.96
CA PRO A 9 44.00 22.17 -39.41
C PRO A 9 42.77 21.27 -39.14
N PRO A 10 41.54 21.81 -39.18
CA PRO A 10 40.31 21.11 -38.82
C PRO A 10 39.71 20.30 -39.99
N PRO A 11 38.91 19.25 -39.72
CA PRO A 11 38.18 18.52 -40.74
C PRO A 11 36.78 19.11 -41.03
N ASP A 12 36.40 18.99 -42.31
CA ASP A 12 35.24 19.56 -42.99
C ASP A 12 33.85 19.01 -42.57
N LEU A 13 32.85 19.89 -42.67
CA LEU A 13 31.41 19.61 -42.56
C LEU A 13 30.83 19.06 -43.89
N PRO A 14 29.88 18.10 -43.86
CA PRO A 14 29.12 17.70 -45.03
C PRO A 14 27.88 18.58 -45.29
N PRO A 15 27.33 18.58 -46.53
CA PRO A 15 26.56 19.69 -47.07
C PRO A 15 25.04 19.63 -46.85
N SER A 16 24.48 20.84 -46.76
CA SER A 16 23.06 21.20 -46.81
C SER A 16 22.38 20.79 -48.13
N ARG A 17 21.26 20.07 -48.06
CA ARG A 17 20.35 19.84 -49.20
C ARG A 17 18.96 20.41 -48.96
N ARG A 18 18.76 21.55 -49.62
CA ARG A 18 17.57 22.12 -50.29
C ARG A 18 16.18 21.51 -50.02
N ARG A 19 15.31 22.43 -49.58
CA ARG A 19 13.86 22.51 -49.87
C ARG A 19 13.52 22.12 -51.32
N LEU A 20 12.45 21.35 -51.48
CA LEU A 20 11.60 21.39 -52.66
C LEU A 20 10.12 21.46 -52.23
N SER A 21 9.40 22.25 -53.00
CA SER A 21 8.08 22.77 -52.75
C SER A 21 6.96 21.81 -53.15
N ARG A 22 5.82 22.01 -52.48
CA ARG A 22 4.45 21.56 -52.75
C ARG A 22 4.04 21.65 -54.24
N PRO A 23 3.08 20.81 -54.67
CA PRO A 23 1.88 21.39 -55.29
C PRO A 23 0.56 20.82 -54.72
N THR A 24 -0.45 21.68 -54.77
CA THR A 24 -1.86 21.47 -54.41
C THR A 24 -2.65 21.17 -55.68
N GLN A 25 -3.60 20.23 -55.67
CA GLN A 25 -4.99 20.37 -56.18
C GLN A 25 -5.83 19.07 -56.04
N ARG A 26 -7.12 19.29 -55.72
CA ARG A 26 -8.27 18.36 -55.55
C ARG A 26 -8.94 18.07 -56.93
N PRO A 27 -10.21 17.57 -57.07
CA PRO A 27 -11.11 16.69 -56.26
C PRO A 27 -11.74 15.54 -57.11
N ASP A 28 -12.59 14.71 -56.47
CA ASP A 28 -13.89 14.12 -56.95
C ASP A 28 -14.10 12.69 -56.40
N LEU A 29 -15.01 12.51 -55.42
CA LEU A 29 -16.43 12.11 -55.54
C LEU A 29 -16.66 10.61 -55.84
N ALA A 30 -17.10 9.85 -54.84
CA ALA A 30 -18.27 8.95 -54.89
C ALA A 30 -18.49 8.18 -53.56
N GLU A 31 -19.68 8.38 -52.98
CA GLU A 31 -20.65 7.41 -52.42
C GLU A 31 -20.16 6.31 -51.44
N SER A 32 -20.60 6.36 -50.17
CA SER A 32 -21.84 5.77 -49.64
C SER A 32 -21.62 4.36 -49.11
N SER A 33 -21.66 4.21 -47.78
CA SER A 33 -22.22 3.03 -47.10
C SER A 33 -22.34 3.32 -45.60
N SER A 34 -23.59 3.39 -45.16
CA SER A 34 -24.04 3.47 -43.78
C SER A 34 -23.58 2.27 -42.94
N SER A 35 -22.92 2.54 -41.82
CA SER A 35 -22.93 1.65 -40.65
C SER A 35 -22.91 2.52 -39.39
N ARG A 36 -24.11 2.83 -38.88
CA ARG A 36 -24.30 3.42 -37.55
C ARG A 36 -23.92 2.36 -36.51
N SER A 37 -22.65 2.28 -36.16
CA SER A 37 -22.22 1.67 -34.91
C SER A 37 -22.70 2.57 -33.78
N PHE A 38 -23.63 2.08 -32.97
CA PHE A 38 -23.94 2.65 -31.67
C PHE A 38 -22.66 2.54 -30.81
N GLY A 39 -21.82 3.55 -30.89
CA GLY A 39 -20.73 3.76 -29.95
C GLY A 39 -21.36 4.02 -28.60
N MET A 40 -21.47 2.98 -27.79
CA MET A 40 -21.63 3.14 -26.36
C MET A 40 -20.42 3.94 -25.90
N SER A 41 -20.61 5.25 -25.77
CA SER A 41 -19.70 6.10 -25.03
C SER A 41 -19.82 5.62 -23.60
N ALA A 42 -19.01 4.63 -23.23
CA ALA A 42 -18.70 4.37 -21.85
C ALA A 42 -18.15 5.68 -21.32
N SER A 43 -19.02 6.44 -20.66
CA SER A 43 -18.61 7.51 -19.76
C SER A 43 -17.61 6.86 -18.83
N SER A 44 -16.32 7.01 -19.14
CA SER A 44 -15.26 6.77 -18.21
C SER A 44 -15.50 7.80 -17.12
N SER A 45 -16.28 7.40 -16.12
CA SER A 45 -16.26 8.04 -14.82
C SER A 45 -14.81 7.97 -14.41
N GLN A 46 -14.07 9.05 -14.68
CA GLN A 46 -12.73 9.23 -14.15
C GLN A 46 -12.94 9.32 -12.66
N SER A 47 -12.81 8.18 -12.00
CA SER A 47 -12.78 8.12 -10.55
C SER A 47 -11.60 8.95 -10.09
N ASP A 48 -11.81 9.88 -9.15
CA ASP A 48 -10.77 10.75 -8.60
C ASP A 48 -9.75 9.99 -7.74
N TYR A 49 -9.93 8.68 -7.56
CA TYR A 49 -8.99 7.83 -6.83
C TYR A 49 -7.65 7.70 -7.56
N PRO A 50 -6.52 7.63 -6.81
CA PRO A 50 -5.22 7.36 -7.39
C PRO A 50 -5.27 6.02 -8.12
N LYS A 51 -5.00 6.07 -9.43
CA LYS A 51 -4.89 4.86 -10.24
C LYS A 51 -3.47 4.34 -10.10
N SER A 52 -3.34 3.11 -9.64
CA SER A 52 -2.11 2.36 -9.90
C SER A 52 -2.11 2.04 -11.40
N ASP A 53 -1.18 2.64 -12.13
CA ASP A 53 -0.90 2.27 -13.52
C ASP A 53 0.43 1.51 -13.61
N ALA A 54 0.84 1.08 -14.80
CA ALA A 54 2.14 0.45 -14.96
C ALA A 54 3.26 1.41 -14.56
N PHE A 55 4.21 0.94 -13.74
CA PHE A 55 5.41 1.71 -13.44
C PHE A 55 6.14 2.15 -14.71
N SER A 56 6.53 3.42 -14.72
CA SER A 56 7.40 3.96 -15.76
C SER A 56 8.74 3.20 -15.81
N ARG A 57 9.43 3.25 -16.95
CA ARG A 57 10.79 2.65 -17.06
C ARG A 57 11.75 3.24 -16.02
N ALA A 58 11.65 4.54 -15.75
CA ALA A 58 12.47 5.23 -14.76
C ALA A 58 12.18 4.73 -13.34
N THR A 59 10.90 4.58 -12.97
CA THR A 59 10.48 4.04 -11.67
C THR A 59 11.03 2.62 -11.48
N LYS A 60 10.84 1.72 -12.46
CA LYS A 60 11.35 0.34 -12.38
C LYS A 60 12.87 0.30 -12.19
N LEU A 61 13.58 1.16 -12.89
CA LEU A 61 15.04 1.21 -12.84
C LEU A 61 15.52 1.75 -11.48
N GLU A 62 14.83 2.73 -10.90
CA GLU A 62 15.14 3.23 -9.56
C GLU A 62 14.82 2.20 -8.45
N VAL A 63 13.70 1.48 -8.55
CA VAL A 63 13.39 0.38 -7.60
C VAL A 63 14.49 -0.68 -7.63
N LYS A 64 14.96 -1.06 -8.82
CA LYS A 64 16.11 -1.98 -8.97
C LYS A 64 17.38 -1.42 -8.36
N ARG A 65 17.68 -0.13 -8.57
CA ARG A 65 18.83 0.54 -7.95
C ARG A 65 18.78 0.48 -6.42
N LEU A 66 17.60 0.68 -5.83
CA LEU A 66 17.39 0.68 -4.38
C LEU A 66 17.40 -0.73 -3.77
N ALA A 67 16.89 -1.72 -4.49
CA ALA A 67 16.84 -3.12 -4.03
C ALA A 67 18.13 -3.91 -4.33
N GLY A 68 18.95 -3.44 -5.28
CA GLY A 68 20.04 -4.21 -5.86
C GLY A 68 19.57 -5.22 -6.91
N ASP A 69 20.47 -6.11 -7.32
CA ASP A 69 20.23 -7.09 -8.40
C ASP A 69 19.59 -8.41 -7.94
N GLN A 70 19.18 -8.47 -6.66
CA GLN A 70 18.66 -9.67 -6.03
C GLN A 70 17.21 -9.51 -5.58
N CYS A 71 16.49 -10.62 -5.52
CA CYS A 71 15.15 -10.69 -4.97
C CYS A 71 15.16 -10.23 -3.52
N TRP A 72 14.36 -9.20 -3.20
CA TRP A 72 14.29 -8.67 -1.86
C TRP A 72 13.88 -9.74 -0.83
N ALA A 73 13.03 -10.69 -1.21
CA ALA A 73 12.58 -11.77 -0.32
C ALA A 73 13.62 -12.89 -0.13
N CYS A 74 14.10 -13.50 -1.22
CA CYS A 74 14.88 -14.75 -1.17
C CYS A 74 16.32 -14.63 -1.70
N ASN A 75 16.77 -13.44 -2.08
CA ASN A 75 18.10 -13.13 -2.61
C ASN A 75 18.45 -13.82 -3.96
N THR A 76 17.51 -14.52 -4.61
CA THR A 76 17.73 -15.08 -5.96
C THR A 76 17.96 -13.96 -6.98
N SER A 77 18.82 -14.20 -7.96
CA SER A 77 19.07 -13.29 -9.08
C SER A 77 17.83 -13.14 -9.99
N THR A 78 17.86 -12.14 -10.85
CA THR A 78 16.83 -11.89 -11.88
C THR A 78 15.49 -11.48 -11.27
N THR A 79 15.35 -10.17 -11.05
CA THR A 79 14.16 -9.59 -10.46
C THR A 79 13.26 -8.86 -11.45
N GLN A 80 11.97 -8.89 -11.12
CA GLN A 80 10.93 -8.07 -11.69
C GLN A 80 10.49 -7.05 -10.63
N VAL A 81 10.06 -5.87 -11.09
CA VAL A 81 9.50 -4.85 -10.20
C VAL A 81 7.99 -5.00 -10.17
N CYS A 82 7.43 -5.21 -8.99
CA CYS A 82 5.99 -5.34 -8.77
C CYS A 82 5.48 -4.31 -7.76
N HIS A 83 4.16 -4.12 -7.75
CA HIS A 83 3.49 -3.18 -6.86
C HIS A 83 3.18 -3.86 -5.52
N VAL A 84 3.53 -3.22 -4.41
CA VAL A 84 3.19 -3.72 -3.07
C VAL A 84 1.69 -3.56 -2.80
N PHE A 85 1.19 -2.33 -2.95
CA PHE A 85 -0.23 -2.03 -3.06
C PHE A 85 -0.67 -2.35 -4.50
N GLY A 86 -1.43 -3.43 -4.68
CA GLY A 86 -1.71 -4.03 -5.98
C GLY A 86 -2.43 -3.10 -6.95
N LYS A 87 -2.15 -3.26 -8.24
CA LYS A 87 -2.70 -2.41 -9.31
C LYS A 87 -4.24 -2.40 -9.33
N GLU A 88 -4.81 -3.57 -9.11
CA GLU A 88 -6.24 -3.85 -9.19
C GLU A 88 -6.81 -4.13 -7.79
N ASP A 89 -6.18 -3.61 -6.73
CA ASP A 89 -6.68 -3.81 -5.38
C ASP A 89 -8.03 -3.08 -5.21
N PRO A 90 -9.15 -3.82 -5.01
CA PRO A 90 -10.48 -3.21 -4.94
C PRO A 90 -10.66 -2.35 -3.68
N GLN A 91 -9.74 -2.42 -2.71
CA GLN A 91 -9.79 -1.63 -1.49
C GLN A 91 -9.08 -0.27 -1.61
N ILE A 92 -8.47 0.07 -2.75
CA ILE A 92 -7.84 1.39 -2.94
C ILE A 92 -8.76 2.55 -2.51
N PRO A 93 -10.05 2.62 -2.91
CA PRO A 93 -10.94 3.70 -2.50
C PRO A 93 -11.09 3.80 -0.98
N LEU A 94 -11.31 2.66 -0.30
CA LEU A 94 -11.50 2.63 1.15
C LEU A 94 -10.28 3.14 1.91
N TRP A 95 -9.08 2.78 1.45
CA TRP A 95 -7.82 3.21 2.07
C TRP A 95 -7.50 4.68 1.77
N TYR A 96 -7.88 5.15 0.57
CA TYR A 96 -7.74 6.54 0.18
C TYR A 96 -8.70 7.45 0.96
N ASP A 97 -9.98 7.07 1.06
CA ASP A 97 -11.01 7.82 1.80
C ASP A 97 -10.69 7.86 3.30
N ALA A 98 -10.08 6.79 3.82
CA ALA A 98 -9.53 6.74 5.17
C ALA A 98 -8.26 7.59 5.36
N ASN A 99 -7.79 8.34 4.36
CA ASN A 99 -6.56 9.15 4.36
C ASN A 99 -5.29 8.37 4.77
N LEU A 100 -5.23 7.07 4.41
CA LEU A 100 -4.07 6.22 4.71
C LEU A 100 -3.04 6.23 3.57
N ILE A 101 -3.44 6.55 2.34
CA ILE A 101 -2.52 6.56 1.20
C ILE A 101 -1.90 7.96 1.07
N ASN A 102 -0.64 8.11 1.52
CA ASN A 102 0.12 9.36 1.49
C ASN A 102 1.21 9.42 0.39
N PHE A 103 1.18 8.48 -0.56
CA PHE A 103 2.18 8.34 -1.62
C PHE A 103 1.51 8.04 -2.97
N ASP A 104 2.24 8.25 -4.06
CA ASP A 104 1.75 7.92 -5.40
C ASP A 104 1.93 6.41 -5.68
N LEU A 105 0.84 5.72 -6.04
CA LEU A 105 0.83 4.28 -6.31
C LEU A 105 1.72 3.86 -7.48
N ILE A 106 2.12 4.79 -8.37
CA ILE A 106 3.07 4.54 -9.46
C ILE A 106 4.51 5.03 -9.16
N SER A 107 4.77 5.45 -7.92
CA SER A 107 6.09 5.87 -7.47
C SER A 107 6.96 4.68 -7.02
N VAL A 108 8.23 4.97 -6.74
CA VAL A 108 9.16 3.99 -6.17
C VAL A 108 8.71 3.50 -4.81
N ASP A 109 7.92 4.29 -4.07
CA ASP A 109 7.50 3.94 -2.71
C ASP A 109 6.50 2.77 -2.68
N ASN A 110 5.90 2.44 -3.83
CA ASN A 110 5.04 1.26 -3.99
C ASN A 110 5.77 0.07 -4.65
N GLY A 111 7.07 0.21 -4.96
CA GLY A 111 7.82 -0.75 -5.76
C GLY A 111 8.64 -1.72 -4.91
N ILE A 112 8.63 -3.00 -5.30
CA ILE A 112 9.54 -4.01 -4.75
C ILE A 112 10.12 -4.89 -5.85
N ALA A 113 11.39 -5.28 -5.71
CA ALA A 113 12.07 -6.17 -6.65
C ALA A 113 12.01 -7.62 -6.16
N LEU A 114 11.27 -8.47 -6.87
CA LEU A 114 11.10 -9.89 -6.53
C LEU A 114 11.49 -10.79 -7.72
N CYS A 115 12.00 -11.99 -7.43
CA CYS A 115 12.15 -13.01 -8.47
C CYS A 115 10.75 -13.53 -8.90
N PRO A 116 10.62 -14.18 -10.07
CA PRO A 116 9.32 -14.64 -10.58
C PRO A 116 8.54 -15.52 -9.58
N THR A 117 9.22 -16.38 -8.82
CA THR A 117 8.59 -17.26 -7.84
C THR A 117 8.03 -16.48 -6.65
N CYS A 118 8.81 -15.58 -6.03
CA CYS A 118 8.33 -14.76 -4.93
C CYS A 118 7.24 -13.79 -5.38
N HIS A 119 7.36 -13.22 -6.59
CA HIS A 119 6.35 -12.35 -7.18
C HIS A 119 5.00 -13.07 -7.33
N ALA A 120 5.00 -14.30 -7.86
CA ALA A 120 3.78 -15.08 -8.03
C ALA A 120 3.07 -15.42 -6.72
N GLU A 121 3.83 -15.66 -5.64
CA GLU A 121 3.29 -15.96 -4.30
C GLU A 121 2.93 -14.69 -3.51
N PHE A 122 3.50 -13.54 -3.90
CA PHE A 122 3.18 -12.22 -3.35
C PHE A 122 1.86 -11.65 -3.90
N ASP A 123 1.61 -11.85 -5.20
CA ASP A 123 0.45 -11.27 -5.89
C ASP A 123 -0.87 -11.99 -5.59
N GLN A 124 -0.84 -13.17 -4.95
CA GLN A 124 -2.07 -13.88 -4.57
C GLN A 124 -2.87 -13.08 -3.54
N MET A 125 -4.05 -12.59 -3.94
CA MET A 125 -4.93 -11.82 -3.05
C MET A 125 -5.68 -12.70 -2.05
N ALA A 126 -6.11 -13.90 -2.45
CA ALA A 126 -6.91 -14.76 -1.59
C ALA A 126 -6.08 -15.66 -0.66
N ASP A 127 -4.89 -16.09 -1.13
CA ASP A 127 -4.00 -16.97 -0.39
C ASP A 127 -2.52 -16.57 -0.61
N PRO A 128 -2.07 -15.43 -0.07
CA PRO A 128 -0.68 -15.00 -0.21
C PRO A 128 0.28 -16.03 0.40
N GLY A 129 1.31 -16.41 -0.36
CA GLY A 129 2.40 -17.24 0.13
C GLY A 129 3.52 -16.43 0.79
N PHE A 130 3.57 -15.13 0.49
CA PHE A 130 4.59 -14.20 0.99
C PHE A 130 4.00 -12.82 1.24
N VAL A 131 4.36 -12.22 2.37
CA VAL A 131 4.14 -10.80 2.66
C VAL A 131 5.40 -10.20 3.26
N LEU A 132 5.50 -8.88 3.25
CA LEU A 132 6.48 -8.14 4.04
C LEU A 132 5.73 -7.22 5.00
N LEU A 133 6.26 -7.02 6.19
CA LEU A 133 5.71 -6.12 7.22
C LEU A 133 6.78 -5.19 7.76
N PRO A 134 6.43 -3.98 8.23
CA PRO A 134 7.36 -3.17 9.02
C PRO A 134 7.84 -3.97 10.23
N SER A 135 9.14 -3.92 10.56
CA SER A 135 9.70 -4.67 11.69
C SER A 135 9.30 -4.11 13.06
N ASP A 136 8.74 -2.90 13.09
CA ASP A 136 8.30 -2.20 14.29
C ASP A 136 6.85 -1.73 14.05
N LEU A 137 5.89 -2.64 14.27
CA LEU A 137 4.46 -2.33 14.16
C LEU A 137 3.99 -1.41 15.28
N GLN A 138 4.62 -1.49 16.46
CA GLN A 138 4.28 -0.68 17.62
C GLN A 138 4.39 0.82 17.32
N TYR A 139 5.44 1.24 16.58
CA TYR A 139 5.56 2.61 16.11
C TYR A 139 4.30 3.14 15.40
N PHE A 140 3.69 2.35 14.52
CA PHE A 140 2.49 2.77 13.78
C PHE A 140 1.26 2.84 14.68
N ILE A 141 1.18 1.94 15.67
CA ILE A 141 0.11 1.94 16.68
C ILE A 141 0.19 3.22 17.51
N ASP A 142 1.38 3.53 18.02
CA ASP A 142 1.61 4.70 18.87
C ASP A 142 1.30 5.99 18.11
N VAL A 143 1.74 6.11 16.86
CA VAL A 143 1.42 7.27 16.01
C VAL A 143 -0.09 7.42 15.81
N GLU A 144 -0.82 6.35 15.47
CA GLU A 144 -2.27 6.46 15.24
C GLU A 144 -3.04 6.75 16.54
N LEU A 145 -2.60 6.22 17.69
CA LEU A 145 -3.20 6.54 19.00
C LEU A 145 -3.01 8.02 19.37
N ASP A 146 -1.79 8.53 19.24
CA ASP A 146 -1.46 9.94 19.50
C ASP A 146 -2.26 10.85 18.56
N GLU A 147 -2.36 10.47 17.29
CA GLU A 147 -3.06 11.26 16.29
C GLU A 147 -4.58 11.22 16.49
N ARG A 148 -5.17 10.07 16.85
CA ARG A 148 -6.57 9.98 17.30
C ARG A 148 -6.85 10.91 18.48
N GLN A 149 -5.99 10.91 19.49
CA GLN A 149 -6.14 11.80 20.64
C GLN A 149 -6.03 13.27 20.24
N ALA A 150 -5.07 13.62 19.38
CA ALA A 150 -4.91 14.96 18.85
C ALA A 150 -6.14 15.43 18.05
N ARG A 151 -6.71 14.58 17.18
CA ARG A 151 -7.95 14.87 16.43
C ARG A 151 -9.13 15.10 17.36
N LYS A 152 -9.31 14.26 18.40
CA LYS A 152 -10.37 14.46 19.40
C LYS A 152 -10.26 15.82 20.10
N LEU A 153 -9.05 16.23 20.47
CA LEU A 153 -8.80 17.53 21.09
C LEU A 153 -9.02 18.68 20.11
N ALA A 154 -8.60 18.53 18.85
CA ALA A 154 -8.81 19.53 17.82
C ALA A 154 -10.31 19.74 17.55
N LEU A 155 -11.09 18.65 17.44
CA LEU A 155 -12.52 18.70 17.22
C LEU A 155 -13.26 19.39 18.38
N LYS A 156 -12.88 19.09 19.63
CA LYS A 156 -13.40 19.80 20.82
C LYS A 156 -13.10 21.31 20.80
N ASN A 157 -12.02 21.71 20.14
CA ASN A 157 -11.61 23.09 19.94
C ASN A 157 -12.14 23.71 18.64
N GLY A 158 -13.06 23.02 17.93
CA GLY A 158 -13.65 23.49 16.67
C GLY A 158 -12.68 23.49 15.48
N LYS A 159 -11.56 22.78 15.57
CA LYS A 159 -10.61 22.61 14.47
C LYS A 159 -10.80 21.26 13.81
N ASP A 160 -10.95 21.27 12.50
CA ASP A 160 -10.89 20.05 11.69
C ASP A 160 -9.43 19.73 11.37
N VAL A 161 -8.99 18.51 11.69
CA VAL A 161 -7.61 18.04 11.47
C VAL A 161 -7.69 16.69 10.77
N HIS A 162 -7.11 16.64 9.57
CA HIS A 162 -7.04 15.41 8.79
C HIS A 162 -6.04 14.41 9.39
N ARG A 163 -6.36 13.12 9.21
CA ARG A 163 -5.50 11.99 9.57
C ARG A 163 -4.11 12.14 8.95
N LYS A 164 -3.08 11.80 9.73
CA LYS A 164 -1.69 11.77 9.27
C LYS A 164 -1.10 10.41 9.56
N VAL A 165 -0.60 9.77 8.51
CA VAL A 165 0.08 8.48 8.60
C VAL A 165 1.57 8.63 8.34
N PRO A 166 2.43 7.84 9.01
CA PRO A 166 3.87 7.89 8.78
C PRO A 166 4.25 7.64 7.32
N THR A 167 5.14 8.48 6.82
CA THR A 167 5.85 8.30 5.55
C THR A 167 6.99 7.28 5.70
N ALA A 168 7.52 6.79 4.57
CA ALA A 168 8.70 5.92 4.57
C ALA A 168 9.92 6.59 5.23
N GLU A 169 10.08 7.91 5.03
CA GLU A 169 11.17 8.69 5.60
C GLU A 169 11.02 8.87 7.11
N GLU A 170 9.82 9.19 7.60
CA GLU A 170 9.55 9.29 9.06
C GLU A 170 9.80 7.95 9.76
N TYR A 171 9.40 6.83 9.14
CA TYR A 171 9.68 5.51 9.68
C TYR A 171 11.18 5.20 9.74
N LYS A 172 11.93 5.55 8.69
CA LYS A 172 13.39 5.42 8.67
C LYS A 172 14.03 6.29 9.76
N ILE A 173 13.60 7.54 9.90
CA ILE A 173 14.11 8.46 10.93
C ILE A 173 13.87 7.91 12.33
N HIS A 174 12.66 7.40 12.62
CA HIS A 174 12.36 6.74 13.89
C HIS A 174 13.34 5.61 14.19
N GLN A 175 13.59 4.74 13.21
CA GLN A 175 14.52 3.63 13.38
C GLN A 175 15.98 4.10 13.51
N SER A 176 16.37 5.15 12.80
CA SER A 176 17.71 5.74 12.91
C SER A 176 17.94 6.36 14.28
N ASN A 177 16.97 7.09 14.82
CA ASN A 177 17.05 7.70 16.16
C ASN A 177 17.16 6.63 17.25
N ASN A 178 16.57 5.45 17.02
CA ASN A 178 16.65 4.31 17.93
C ASN A 178 17.86 3.40 17.68
N GLY A 179 18.79 3.80 16.81
CA GLY A 179 20.00 3.03 16.49
C GLY A 179 19.74 1.69 15.77
N LYS A 180 18.53 1.48 15.23
CA LYS A 180 18.17 0.26 14.49
C LYS A 180 18.66 0.28 13.04
N VAL A 181 18.78 1.48 12.46
CA VAL A 181 19.15 1.69 11.05
C VAL A 181 20.17 2.84 10.96
N SER A 182 21.08 2.75 10.01
CA SER A 182 22.04 3.83 9.74
C SER A 182 21.37 5.02 9.06
N ALA A 183 21.88 6.23 9.30
CA ALA A 183 21.31 7.45 8.71
C ALA A 183 21.38 7.47 7.16
N ASP A 184 22.33 6.74 6.58
CA ASP A 184 22.53 6.58 5.13
C ASP A 184 21.74 5.42 4.51
N ALA A 185 20.92 4.72 5.30
CA ALA A 185 20.11 3.62 4.81
C ALA A 185 19.09 4.06 3.75
N SER A 186 18.77 3.14 2.84
CA SER A 186 17.84 3.41 1.74
C SER A 186 16.38 3.45 2.19
N GLY A 187 16.06 2.95 3.39
CA GLY A 187 14.71 2.93 3.96
C GLY A 187 14.66 2.29 5.35
N GLY A 188 13.44 2.06 5.84
CA GLY A 188 13.21 1.38 7.12
C GLY A 188 13.41 -0.13 7.02
N LEU A 189 13.41 -0.81 8.17
CA LEU A 189 13.46 -2.26 8.29
C LEU A 189 12.07 -2.88 8.16
N TYR A 190 12.00 -3.89 7.31
CA TYR A 190 10.82 -4.70 7.06
C TYR A 190 11.20 -6.18 7.17
N ARG A 191 10.30 -6.95 7.76
CA ARG A 191 10.44 -8.40 7.93
C ARG A 191 9.77 -9.12 6.76
N PRO A 192 10.49 -9.94 5.98
CA PRO A 192 9.90 -10.93 5.08
C PRO A 192 9.16 -11.98 5.90
N ILE A 193 7.93 -12.32 5.51
CA ILE A 193 7.12 -13.38 6.15
C ILE A 193 6.67 -14.37 5.09
N PHE A 194 7.20 -15.59 5.19
CA PHE A 194 6.83 -16.70 4.32
C PHE A 194 5.65 -17.47 4.93
N LEU A 195 4.45 -17.22 4.42
CA LEU A 195 3.20 -17.86 4.85
C LEU A 195 3.06 -19.29 4.29
N LYS A 196 3.88 -19.64 3.30
CA LYS A 196 3.97 -20.95 2.67
C LYS A 196 5.42 -21.26 2.34
N ASN A 197 5.82 -22.51 2.57
CA ASN A 197 7.10 -23.00 2.05
C ASN A 197 6.93 -23.33 0.56
N TYR A 198 7.20 -22.36 -0.31
CA TYR A 198 7.16 -22.53 -1.77
C TYR A 198 8.55 -22.54 -2.42
N LEU A 199 9.58 -22.09 -1.69
CA LEU A 199 10.95 -22.07 -2.17
C LEU A 199 11.49 -23.50 -2.29
N LEU A 200 12.25 -23.75 -3.37
CA LEU A 200 12.79 -25.08 -3.70
C LEU A 200 11.72 -26.20 -3.69
N GLY A 201 10.51 -25.89 -4.17
CA GLY A 201 9.39 -26.85 -4.20
C GLY A 201 8.88 -27.22 -2.81
N GLY A 202 8.98 -26.31 -1.85
CA GLY A 202 8.53 -26.51 -0.48
C GLY A 202 9.43 -27.38 0.38
N ARG A 203 10.70 -27.54 -0.05
CA ARG A 203 11.70 -28.35 0.64
C ARG A 203 12.70 -27.51 1.42
N LEU A 204 12.49 -26.20 1.51
CA LEU A 204 13.43 -25.35 2.22
C LEU A 204 13.35 -25.64 3.74
N PRO A 205 14.47 -25.96 4.40
CA PRO A 205 14.48 -26.14 5.85
C PRO A 205 14.04 -24.88 6.60
N SER A 206 13.43 -25.06 7.78
CA SER A 206 12.91 -23.95 8.61
C SER A 206 13.99 -22.92 8.95
N HIS A 207 15.18 -23.36 9.38
CA HIS A 207 16.27 -22.44 9.74
C HIS A 207 16.71 -21.53 8.57
N ILE A 208 16.57 -21.98 7.32
CA ILE A 208 16.85 -21.14 6.15
C ILE A 208 15.72 -20.14 5.94
N LEU A 209 14.46 -20.55 6.12
CA LEU A 209 13.32 -19.61 6.10
C LEU A 209 13.46 -18.55 7.21
N ASP A 210 13.91 -18.91 8.40
CA ASP A 210 14.16 -17.99 9.50
C ASP A 210 15.24 -16.97 9.12
N THR A 211 16.32 -17.43 8.49
CA THR A 211 17.39 -16.57 7.97
C THR A 211 16.87 -15.62 6.90
N LEU A 212 16.03 -16.10 5.98
CA LEU A 212 15.41 -15.27 4.94
C LEU A 212 14.37 -14.29 5.50
N SER A 213 13.80 -14.59 6.67
CA SER A 213 12.84 -13.75 7.40
C SER A 213 13.51 -12.74 8.32
N THR A 214 14.85 -12.61 8.27
CA THR A 214 15.54 -11.53 8.96
C THR A 214 15.10 -10.16 8.42
N PRO A 215 14.98 -9.13 9.27
CA PRO A 215 14.65 -7.78 8.81
C PRO A 215 15.62 -7.25 7.75
N LYS A 216 15.07 -6.65 6.69
CA LYS A 216 15.81 -6.07 5.57
C LYS A 216 15.35 -4.64 5.31
N GLN A 217 16.24 -3.83 4.76
CA GLN A 217 15.91 -2.46 4.37
C GLN A 217 14.96 -2.47 3.16
N TRP A 218 13.90 -1.67 3.22
CA TRP A 218 13.05 -1.37 2.08
C TRP A 218 12.63 0.09 2.12
N HIS A 219 12.63 0.73 0.95
CA HIS A 219 12.47 2.18 0.79
C HIS A 219 11.01 2.62 0.72
N GLY A 220 10.07 1.67 0.62
CA GLY A 220 8.70 1.98 0.27
C GLY A 220 7.81 2.38 1.44
N ALA A 221 6.59 2.79 1.10
CA ALA A 221 5.62 3.30 2.04
C ALA A 221 5.12 2.18 2.99
N PRO A 222 5.18 2.37 4.32
CA PRO A 222 4.74 1.36 5.28
C PRO A 222 3.30 0.93 5.07
N VAL A 223 2.40 1.86 4.75
CA VAL A 223 0.97 1.60 4.52
C VAL A 223 0.74 0.54 3.44
N ALA A 224 1.56 0.51 2.38
CA ALA A 224 1.45 -0.50 1.34
C ALA A 224 1.64 -1.93 1.89
N THR A 225 2.58 -2.08 2.83
CA THR A 225 2.86 -3.36 3.47
C THR A 225 1.84 -3.70 4.55
N LEU A 226 1.34 -2.70 5.28
CA LEU A 226 0.28 -2.89 6.28
C LEU A 226 -1.03 -3.36 5.61
N ARG A 227 -1.38 -2.85 4.42
CA ARG A 227 -2.50 -3.36 3.62
C ARG A 227 -2.40 -4.86 3.35
N ARG A 228 -1.23 -5.33 2.97
CA ARG A 228 -0.96 -6.76 2.72
C ARG A 228 -0.96 -7.56 4.03
N GLY A 229 -0.43 -6.99 5.12
CA GLY A 229 -0.46 -7.61 6.44
C GLY A 229 -1.88 -7.84 6.98
N ILE A 230 -2.71 -6.80 6.95
CA ILE A 230 -4.11 -6.86 7.40
C ILE A 230 -4.90 -7.88 6.59
N LEU A 231 -4.60 -8.05 5.29
CA LEU A 231 -5.21 -9.09 4.46
C LEU A 231 -5.01 -10.50 5.01
N VAL A 232 -3.81 -10.77 5.56
CA VAL A 232 -3.46 -12.10 6.11
C VAL A 232 -4.34 -12.48 7.30
N LEU A 233 -4.82 -11.50 8.08
CA LEU A 233 -5.71 -11.74 9.22
C LEU A 233 -7.03 -12.41 8.80
N GLY A 234 -7.50 -12.16 7.57
CA GLY A 234 -8.72 -12.79 7.04
C GLY A 234 -8.51 -14.21 6.50
N GLY A 235 -7.27 -14.69 6.39
CA GLY A 235 -6.94 -15.98 5.78
C GLY A 235 -6.54 -17.05 6.81
N ALA A 236 -6.64 -18.32 6.42
CA ALA A 236 -6.23 -19.45 7.27
C ALA A 236 -4.72 -19.47 7.56
N ARG A 237 -3.91 -18.75 6.78
CA ARG A 237 -2.46 -18.60 7.00
C ARG A 237 -2.10 -17.64 8.12
N VAL A 238 -3.08 -17.04 8.79
CA VAL A 238 -2.86 -16.22 9.98
C VAL A 238 -2.04 -16.95 11.05
N GLN A 239 -2.11 -18.29 11.11
CA GLN A 239 -1.29 -19.11 12.02
C GLN A 239 0.23 -19.01 11.80
N SER A 240 0.67 -18.55 10.63
CA SER A 240 2.09 -18.32 10.32
C SER A 240 2.63 -17.03 10.94
N LEU A 241 1.75 -16.18 11.47
CA LEU A 241 2.12 -14.98 12.21
C LEU A 241 2.24 -15.31 13.70
N ASP A 242 3.29 -14.78 14.35
CA ASP A 242 3.41 -14.83 15.80
C ASP A 242 2.27 -14.06 16.49
N ALA A 243 1.98 -14.41 17.75
CA ALA A 243 0.82 -13.87 18.48
C ALA A 243 0.88 -12.33 18.60
N GLU A 244 2.06 -11.78 18.84
CA GLU A 244 2.27 -10.33 18.96
C GLU A 244 1.95 -9.62 17.64
N THR A 245 2.51 -10.08 16.53
CA THR A 245 2.26 -9.52 15.19
C THR A 245 0.78 -9.57 14.82
N ARG A 246 0.08 -10.66 15.15
CA ARG A 246 -1.36 -10.77 14.93
C ARG A 246 -2.13 -9.71 15.69
N SER A 247 -1.91 -9.60 17.00
CA SER A 247 -2.60 -8.63 17.84
C SER A 247 -2.28 -7.19 17.44
N GLN A 248 -1.05 -6.89 17.04
CA GLN A 248 -0.66 -5.55 16.56
C GLN A 248 -1.33 -5.20 15.23
N LEU A 249 -1.42 -6.14 14.28
CA LEU A 249 -2.12 -5.92 13.01
C LEU A 249 -3.64 -5.79 13.20
N GLU A 250 -4.24 -6.57 14.10
CA GLU A 250 -5.65 -6.46 14.46
C GLU A 250 -5.94 -5.08 15.05
N LEU A 251 -5.13 -4.65 16.03
CA LEU A 251 -5.24 -3.31 16.61
C LEU A 251 -5.07 -2.22 15.55
N LEU A 252 -4.09 -2.31 14.67
CA LEU A 252 -3.90 -1.33 13.58
C LEU A 252 -5.09 -1.29 12.63
N ARG A 253 -5.65 -2.45 12.26
CA ARG A 253 -6.85 -2.50 11.41
C ARG A 253 -8.00 -1.76 12.08
N ASP A 254 -8.23 -2.03 13.36
CA ASP A 254 -9.31 -1.41 14.11
C ASP A 254 -9.05 0.10 14.29
N LEU A 255 -7.80 0.49 14.53
CA LEU A 255 -7.36 1.88 14.58
C LEU A 255 -7.43 2.62 13.23
N TYR A 256 -7.49 1.92 12.10
CA TYR A 256 -7.63 2.54 10.79
C TYR A 256 -9.08 2.70 10.36
N PHE A 257 -9.93 1.71 10.67
CA PHE A 257 -11.25 1.60 10.04
C PHE A 257 -12.43 1.67 11.01
N LEU A 258 -12.21 1.51 12.31
CA LEU A 258 -13.30 1.53 13.29
C LEU A 258 -13.21 2.77 14.18
N ASP A 259 -14.34 3.41 14.40
CA ASP A 259 -14.42 4.57 15.29
C ASP A 259 -14.33 4.18 16.76
N ASP A 260 -13.80 5.08 17.58
CA ASP A 260 -13.60 4.85 19.02
C ASP A 260 -14.91 4.62 19.79
N GLU A 261 -16.04 5.07 19.27
CA GLU A 261 -17.37 4.86 19.87
C GLU A 261 -17.88 3.43 19.63
N GLU A 262 -17.49 2.80 18.53
CA GLU A 262 -17.96 1.46 18.14
C GLU A 262 -17.00 0.34 18.60
N SER A 263 -15.72 0.69 18.85
CA SER A 263 -14.66 -0.27 19.16
C SER A 263 -14.23 -0.35 20.62
N SER A 264 -14.92 0.26 21.58
CA SER A 264 -14.48 0.23 22.98
C SER A 264 -14.67 -1.16 23.64
N PRO A 265 -13.62 -1.99 23.81
CA PRO A 265 -13.71 -3.24 24.56
C PRO A 265 -13.67 -2.96 26.08
N ALA A 266 -13.41 -1.70 26.45
CA ALA A 266 -13.34 -1.23 27.83
C ALA A 266 -14.72 -1.22 28.52
N VAL A 267 -15.82 -1.27 27.76
CA VAL A 267 -17.19 -1.41 28.31
C VAL A 267 -17.53 -2.87 28.60
N HIS A 268 -17.07 -3.83 27.79
CA HIS A 268 -17.36 -5.24 28.01
C HIS A 268 -16.50 -5.90 29.10
N SER A 269 -15.25 -5.45 29.30
CA SER A 269 -14.40 -6.01 30.36
C SER A 269 -14.75 -5.52 31.77
N ARG A 270 -15.30 -4.30 31.92
CA ARG A 270 -15.74 -3.79 33.25
C ARG A 270 -17.09 -4.35 33.69
N GLN A 271 -18.00 -4.66 32.77
CA GLN A 271 -19.29 -5.25 33.11
C GLN A 271 -19.16 -6.73 33.53
N ALA A 272 -18.24 -7.49 32.91
CA ALA A 272 -17.97 -8.88 33.30
C ALA A 272 -17.34 -8.99 34.69
N TYR A 273 -16.47 -8.04 35.07
CA TYR A 273 -15.86 -8.01 36.40
C TYR A 273 -16.82 -7.54 37.51
N LEU A 274 -17.74 -6.61 37.21
CA LEU A 274 -18.73 -6.15 38.20
C LEU A 274 -19.87 -7.15 38.43
N VAL A 275 -20.27 -7.91 37.40
CA VAL A 275 -21.27 -8.98 37.55
C VAL A 275 -20.67 -10.20 38.27
N ALA A 276 -19.39 -10.52 38.04
CA ALA A 276 -18.70 -11.61 38.75
C ALA A 276 -18.43 -11.30 40.24
N GLN A 277 -18.26 -10.02 40.62
CA GLN A 277 -18.06 -9.62 42.02
C GLN A 277 -19.35 -9.41 42.81
N GLN A 278 -20.52 -9.31 42.16
CA GLN A 278 -21.82 -9.29 42.84
C GLN A 278 -22.37 -10.70 43.17
N GLY A 279 -21.73 -11.77 42.67
CA GLY A 279 -22.16 -13.16 42.87
C GLY A 279 -21.63 -13.87 44.12
N GLN A 280 -20.81 -13.22 44.96
CA GLN A 280 -20.23 -13.87 46.15
C GLN A 280 -20.33 -12.99 47.39
N LYS A 281 -21.52 -12.98 48.01
CA LYS A 281 -21.72 -12.97 49.47
C LYS A 281 -23.21 -13.06 49.79
N ARG A 282 -23.67 -14.27 50.12
CA ARG A 282 -24.37 -14.57 51.38
C ARG A 282 -24.52 -16.08 51.56
N LEU A 283 -24.08 -16.52 52.73
CA LEU A 283 -24.27 -17.85 53.30
C LEU A 283 -25.72 -18.02 53.76
N LEU A 284 -26.29 -19.17 53.39
CA LEU A 284 -27.11 -20.16 54.11
C LEU A 284 -28.26 -19.76 55.07
N ASP A 285 -29.24 -20.69 55.03
CA ASP A 285 -30.44 -20.95 55.86
C ASP A 285 -31.72 -20.21 55.39
N ASP A 286 -32.86 -20.87 55.17
CA ASP A 286 -33.33 -22.19 55.59
C ASP A 286 -34.47 -22.70 54.68
N GLU A 287 -34.59 -24.02 54.60
CA GLU A 287 -35.77 -24.89 54.38
C GLU A 287 -36.93 -24.58 53.38
N GLN A 288 -37.34 -25.68 52.73
CA GLN A 288 -38.69 -26.04 52.24
C GLN A 288 -39.12 -25.75 50.79
N GLY A 289 -39.04 -26.82 49.99
CA GLY A 289 -40.23 -27.41 49.37
C GLY A 289 -40.50 -27.12 47.89
N GLY A 290 -40.69 -28.20 47.10
CA GLY A 290 -41.65 -28.17 46.00
C GLY A 290 -41.12 -28.25 44.57
N ARG A 291 -40.94 -29.49 44.10
CA ARG A 291 -41.50 -30.06 42.86
C ARG A 291 -41.85 -29.15 41.65
N ASN A 292 -41.33 -29.59 40.50
CA ASN A 292 -42.03 -29.89 39.23
C ASN A 292 -42.02 -28.88 38.05
N ASN A 293 -41.56 -29.45 36.93
CA ASN A 293 -42.15 -29.47 35.58
C ASN A 293 -41.73 -28.47 34.47
N LEU A 294 -41.13 -29.11 33.46
CA LEU A 294 -41.19 -28.82 32.02
C LEU A 294 -42.50 -28.20 31.50
N SER A 295 -42.38 -27.25 30.58
CA SER A 295 -43.02 -27.24 29.24
C SER A 295 -42.53 -26.00 28.46
N LYS A 296 -41.89 -26.09 27.28
CA LYS A 296 -42.32 -26.49 25.93
C LYS A 296 -43.03 -25.34 25.17
N PHE A 297 -42.63 -25.18 23.90
CA PHE A 297 -43.31 -24.46 22.80
C PHE A 297 -43.20 -22.92 22.80
N SER A 298 -43.06 -22.18 21.70
CA SER A 298 -42.95 -22.40 20.25
C SER A 298 -42.65 -21.04 19.60
N ASN A 299 -41.98 -21.00 18.44
CA ASN A 299 -42.08 -19.89 17.48
C ASN A 299 -43.45 -19.92 16.78
N PRO A 300 -43.90 -18.81 16.17
CA PRO A 300 -43.90 -18.81 14.71
C PRO A 300 -43.58 -17.45 14.05
N ALA A 301 -43.18 -17.56 12.78
CA ALA A 301 -42.97 -16.48 11.81
C ALA A 301 -44.29 -15.92 11.24
N THR A 302 -44.27 -14.69 10.70
CA THR A 302 -45.06 -14.33 9.51
C THR A 302 -44.46 -13.11 8.79
N GLU A 303 -44.56 -13.16 7.46
CA GLU A 303 -44.00 -12.28 6.43
C GLU A 303 -44.80 -11.00 6.14
N SER A 304 -44.22 -10.18 5.25
CA SER A 304 -44.87 -9.27 4.28
C SER A 304 -45.27 -7.90 4.82
N GLY A 305 -44.97 -6.75 4.18
CA GLY A 305 -44.42 -6.43 2.87
C GLY A 305 -44.69 -4.94 2.57
N ASN A 306 -44.14 -4.48 1.45
CA ASN A 306 -44.47 -3.27 0.66
C ASN A 306 -43.59 -2.00 0.70
N LYS A 307 -43.48 -1.49 -0.54
CA LYS A 307 -42.63 -0.48 -1.15
C LYS A 307 -43.30 0.91 -1.22
N GLY A 308 -42.50 1.93 -1.53
CA GLY A 308 -42.88 3.21 -2.15
C GLY A 308 -42.03 4.36 -1.58
N ALA A 309 -40.95 4.80 -2.25
CA ALA A 309 -40.90 5.84 -3.31
C ALA A 309 -41.16 7.26 -2.78
N ASP A 310 -40.16 8.16 -2.78
CA ASP A 310 -39.85 9.11 -3.89
C ASP A 310 -39.18 10.44 -3.40
N GLU A 311 -38.35 11.02 -4.29
CA GLU A 311 -37.90 12.43 -4.45
C GLU A 311 -37.20 13.19 -3.29
N ASP A 312 -36.32 14.19 -3.46
CA ASP A 312 -35.49 14.81 -4.52
C ASP A 312 -34.71 15.99 -3.83
N ILE A 313 -33.82 16.68 -4.55
CA ILE A 313 -33.40 18.11 -4.37
C ILE A 313 -32.00 18.43 -3.77
N THR A 314 -31.05 18.62 -4.71
CA THR A 314 -30.09 19.74 -4.92
C THR A 314 -28.85 20.03 -4.03
N SER A 315 -27.72 20.13 -4.76
CA SER A 315 -26.74 21.23 -4.86
C SER A 315 -25.85 21.59 -3.66
N ARG A 316 -24.52 21.43 -3.84
CA ARG A 316 -23.54 22.53 -3.74
C ARG A 316 -22.14 22.16 -4.24
N GLN A 317 -21.54 23.09 -4.98
CA GLN A 317 -20.16 23.15 -5.46
C GLN A 317 -19.15 23.41 -4.31
N CYS A 318 -17.91 22.90 -4.43
CA CYS A 318 -16.66 23.69 -4.37
C CYS A 318 -15.36 22.86 -4.50
N SER A 319 -14.52 23.29 -5.45
CA SER A 319 -13.05 23.44 -5.46
C SER A 319 -12.09 22.30 -5.05
N PRO A 320 -11.26 21.76 -5.98
CA PRO A 320 -10.10 20.95 -5.63
C PRO A 320 -8.85 21.84 -5.43
N SER A 321 -8.39 21.99 -4.19
CA SER A 321 -7.09 22.59 -3.87
C SER A 321 -6.08 21.51 -3.48
N ALA A 322 -5.16 21.25 -4.40
CA ALA A 322 -3.75 20.89 -4.20
C ALA A 322 -3.39 19.69 -3.30
N LEU A 323 -3.35 18.49 -3.89
CA LEU A 323 -2.35 17.47 -3.54
C LEU A 323 -0.96 17.93 -4.01
N ASN A 324 -0.28 18.73 -3.20
CA ASN A 324 1.15 19.02 -3.36
C ASN A 324 1.98 17.97 -2.62
N ALA A 325 2.00 16.73 -3.13
CA ALA A 325 3.14 15.85 -2.91
C ALA A 325 4.17 16.19 -4.00
N PRO A 326 5.41 16.58 -3.66
CA PRO A 326 6.42 16.85 -4.69
C PRO A 326 6.64 15.56 -5.47
N ARG A 327 6.32 15.59 -6.77
CA ARG A 327 6.72 14.54 -7.71
C ARG A 327 8.24 14.40 -7.57
N ARG A 328 8.68 13.33 -6.92
CA ARG A 328 10.11 13.05 -6.72
C ARG A 328 10.69 12.67 -8.07
N TRP A 329 11.17 13.67 -8.81
CA TRP A 329 11.85 13.44 -10.09
C TRP A 329 13.19 12.77 -9.80
N THR A 330 13.31 11.49 -10.13
CA THR A 330 14.57 10.73 -9.98
C THR A 330 15.67 11.22 -10.92
N LEU A 331 15.29 11.91 -12.00
CA LEU A 331 16.13 12.65 -12.94
C LEU A 331 15.69 14.12 -12.98
N GLY A 332 15.63 14.76 -11.81
CA GLY A 332 15.26 16.17 -11.70
C GLY A 332 16.30 17.09 -12.34
N PRO A 333 15.96 18.38 -12.55
CA PRO A 333 16.86 19.38 -13.15
C PRO A 333 18.17 19.63 -12.39
N GLY A 334 18.32 19.07 -11.18
CA GLY A 334 19.56 19.13 -10.39
C GLY A 334 20.51 17.95 -10.57
N LEU A 335 20.18 16.94 -11.40
CA LEU A 335 21.08 15.82 -11.67
C LEU A 335 21.84 16.04 -12.97
N THR A 336 23.17 15.96 -12.93
CA THR A 336 24.00 16.05 -14.14
C THR A 336 23.92 14.78 -14.98
N ALA A 337 24.27 14.87 -16.27
CA ALA A 337 24.33 13.70 -17.16
C ALA A 337 25.31 12.63 -16.63
N ASP A 338 26.45 13.06 -16.07
CA ASP A 338 27.46 12.16 -15.52
C ASP A 338 26.95 11.44 -14.27
N GLU A 339 26.24 12.15 -13.38
CA GLU A 339 25.58 11.52 -12.22
C GLU A 339 24.50 10.53 -12.64
N ALA A 340 23.73 10.83 -13.68
CA ALA A 340 22.76 9.89 -14.23
C ALA A 340 23.42 8.63 -14.80
N VAL A 341 24.52 8.79 -15.54
CA VAL A 341 25.29 7.67 -16.13
C VAL A 341 25.91 6.83 -15.01
N LEU A 342 26.59 7.44 -14.04
CA LEU A 342 27.17 6.72 -12.91
C LEU A 342 26.10 5.97 -12.11
N ARG A 343 24.92 6.57 -11.93
CA ARG A 343 23.82 5.98 -11.18
C ARG A 343 23.15 4.80 -11.91
N TYR A 344 23.10 4.83 -13.24
CA TYR A 344 22.24 3.91 -14.00
C TYR A 344 22.95 3.02 -15.02
N ALA A 345 24.19 3.32 -15.40
CA ALA A 345 24.97 2.47 -16.32
C ALA A 345 25.16 1.02 -15.81
N PRO A 346 25.45 0.77 -14.52
CA PRO A 346 25.60 -0.61 -14.02
C PRO A 346 24.34 -1.47 -14.17
N LEU A 347 23.16 -0.84 -14.19
CA LEU A 347 21.88 -1.55 -14.33
C LEU A 347 21.56 -1.94 -15.78
N LEU A 348 22.31 -1.40 -16.75
CA LEU A 348 22.10 -1.64 -18.18
C LEU A 348 23.12 -2.62 -18.78
N SER A 349 24.21 -2.90 -18.07
CA SER A 349 25.28 -3.79 -18.54
C SER A 349 24.99 -5.29 -18.43
N HIS A 350 23.87 -5.68 -17.80
CA HIS A 350 23.44 -7.07 -17.71
C HIS A 350 22.28 -7.33 -18.69
N LYS A 351 22.62 -7.79 -19.90
CA LYS A 351 21.70 -8.41 -20.84
C LYS A 351 22.26 -9.73 -21.32
#